data_AF-A0ABD5WDD2-F1
#
_entry.id   AF-A0ABD5WDD2-F1
#
_cell.length_a   1.000
_cell.length_b   1.000
_cell.length_c   1.000
_cell.angle_alpha   90.00
_cell.angle_beta   90.00
_cell.angle_gamma   90.00
#
_symmetry.space_group_name_H-M   'P 1'
#
loop_
_entity.id
_entity.type
_entity.pdbx_description
1 polymer ?
#
loop_
_entity_poly.entity_id
_entity_poly.type
_entity_poly.pdbx_seq_one_letter_code
_entity_poly.pdbx_strand_id
1 'polypeptide(L)'
;MQQPLYILTESTQRTSGLDARRSNVAAGRAVASAVRTTLGPRGMDKMLVDSSGEVVVTNDGATILKEMDIEHPAAQMLVEVAESQEAEVGDGTTTAAVLAGELLARAEDLLDDDVHATAVVEGYHEALRLALDAVDGMLIEGDVDRDVLLTVAESAMTGKGTGDIATHVLAEIVVDAVLQVADDDRHVDRDDIRVFTRTGASAAATELVRGVVFETEPANDNMPRTVEDASVAVLDLKLDVRSGEVDTEYTITSVEQLDAALSAEDAERRAIAESLADAGVDVVFCSKKISDPVAAHLADAGILAFSNVKKSDARAFARATGARRLGTLDGMESSDLGSAASVRVEKQSGDDVVFVEGSDASRTVTLYVRGSTDHVVDETERAIDDALGVTVAAYADGDVVPGAGAVEIAIADRLRAGANAVTGRKALAVEAFADAVDAIPRTLAENAGLDPIDSLV
;
A
#
# COMPACT_ATOMS: atom_id res chain seq x y z
N MET A 1 43.51 39.59 -26.94
CA MET A 1 43.11 38.32 -26.35
C MET A 1 41.85 38.59 -25.54
N GLN A 2 40.67 38.23 -26.07
CA GLN A 2 39.42 38.30 -25.30
C GLN A 2 39.43 37.13 -24.31
N GLN A 3 39.37 37.44 -23.02
CA GLN A 3 39.12 36.42 -22.00
C GLN A 3 37.70 35.88 -22.18
N PRO A 4 37.48 34.56 -22.11
CA PRO A 4 36.14 34.00 -22.18
C PRO A 4 35.29 34.51 -21.00
N LEU A 5 34.11 35.03 -21.31
CA LEU A 5 33.13 35.50 -20.33
C LEU A 5 32.43 34.28 -19.72
N TYR A 6 32.69 33.99 -18.44
CA TYR A 6 31.93 32.97 -17.70
C TYR A 6 30.63 33.61 -17.19
N ILE A 7 29.49 33.17 -17.74
CA ILE A 7 28.12 33.61 -17.33
C ILE A 7 27.60 32.77 -16.14
N LEU A 8 28.27 31.67 -15.81
CA LEU A 8 27.90 30.78 -14.71
C LEU A 8 28.57 31.23 -13.41
N THR A 9 27.88 31.05 -12.29
CA THR A 9 28.45 31.28 -10.95
C THR A 9 29.63 30.33 -10.70
N GLU A 10 30.64 30.78 -9.94
CA GLU A 10 31.85 29.99 -9.65
C GLU A 10 31.54 28.65 -8.95
N SER A 11 30.39 28.53 -8.29
CA SER A 11 29.92 27.30 -7.65
C SER A 11 29.22 26.31 -8.60
N THR A 12 29.00 26.67 -9.87
CA THR A 12 28.31 25.80 -10.83
C THR A 12 29.24 24.70 -11.32
N GLN A 13 28.91 23.45 -11.00
CA GLN A 13 29.52 22.30 -11.66
C GLN A 13 28.80 22.03 -12.99
N ARG A 14 29.56 21.85 -14.07
CA ARG A 14 29.01 21.55 -15.39
C ARG A 14 29.70 20.32 -15.98
N THR A 15 28.91 19.28 -16.17
CA THR A 15 29.28 18.10 -16.98
C THR A 15 28.66 18.25 -18.37
N SER A 16 29.36 17.86 -19.44
CA SER A 16 28.86 18.05 -20.81
C SER A 16 29.26 16.94 -21.76
N GLY A 17 28.48 16.76 -22.83
CA GLY A 17 28.81 15.81 -23.91
C GLY A 17 28.84 14.37 -23.42
N LEU A 18 29.90 13.65 -23.76
CA LEU A 18 30.08 12.23 -23.44
C LEU A 18 30.15 11.98 -21.93
N ASP A 19 30.86 12.84 -21.17
CA ASP A 19 31.03 12.67 -19.73
C ASP A 19 29.69 12.72 -18.98
N ALA A 20 28.77 13.59 -19.42
CA ALA A 20 27.43 13.68 -18.84
C ALA A 20 26.63 12.42 -19.11
N ARG A 21 26.74 11.86 -20.32
CA ARG A 21 26.04 10.62 -20.70
C ARG A 21 26.57 9.44 -19.89
N ARG A 22 27.88 9.28 -19.80
CA ARG A 22 28.52 8.21 -19.01
C ARG A 22 28.19 8.32 -17.53
N SER A 23 28.18 9.53 -16.97
CA SER A 23 27.76 9.75 -15.58
C SER A 23 26.31 9.29 -15.35
N ASN A 24 25.39 9.66 -16.25
CA ASN A 24 23.99 9.28 -16.13
C ASN A 24 23.79 7.75 -16.25
N VAL A 25 24.43 7.12 -17.23
CA VAL A 25 24.36 5.65 -17.41
C VAL A 25 24.97 4.94 -16.22
N ALA A 26 26.14 5.38 -15.74
CA ALA A 26 26.80 4.78 -14.58
C ALA A 26 25.92 4.88 -13.32
N ALA A 27 25.25 6.01 -13.10
CA ALA A 27 24.33 6.20 -11.99
C ALA A 27 23.12 5.25 -12.10
N GLY A 28 22.48 5.16 -13.27
CA GLY A 28 21.36 4.24 -13.49
C GLY A 28 21.75 2.77 -13.35
N ARG A 29 22.92 2.38 -13.89
CA ARG A 29 23.48 1.03 -13.71
C ARG A 29 23.76 0.72 -12.23
N ALA A 30 24.24 1.68 -11.45
CA ALA A 30 24.51 1.49 -10.03
C ALA A 30 23.21 1.22 -9.25
N VAL A 31 22.15 1.99 -9.53
CA VAL A 31 20.80 1.79 -8.96
C VAL A 31 20.26 0.40 -9.32
N ALA A 32 20.26 0.05 -10.60
CA ALA A 32 19.80 -1.26 -11.06
C ALA A 32 20.61 -2.41 -10.45
N SER A 33 21.94 -2.27 -10.35
CA SER A 33 22.81 -3.28 -9.75
C SER A 33 22.59 -3.42 -8.25
N ALA A 34 22.20 -2.34 -7.56
CA ALA A 34 21.86 -2.40 -6.16
C ALA A 34 20.67 -3.35 -5.96
N VAL A 35 19.56 -3.17 -6.66
CA VAL A 35 18.34 -3.99 -6.48
C VAL A 35 18.35 -5.33 -7.23
N ARG A 36 19.22 -5.53 -8.23
CA ARG A 36 19.26 -6.76 -9.05
C ARG A 36 19.26 -8.06 -8.25
N THR A 37 20.00 -8.10 -7.13
CA THR A 37 20.13 -9.31 -6.32
C THR A 37 18.86 -9.70 -5.55
N THR A 38 17.84 -8.84 -5.54
CA THR A 38 16.55 -9.14 -4.90
C THR A 38 15.54 -9.73 -5.88
N LEU A 39 15.81 -9.68 -7.19
CA LEU A 39 14.87 -10.12 -8.20
C LEU A 39 14.58 -11.64 -8.12
N GLY A 40 13.30 -11.96 -8.01
CA GLY A 40 12.79 -13.33 -8.09
C GLY A 40 12.81 -14.09 -6.76
N PRO A 41 12.28 -15.32 -6.75
CA PRO A 41 12.02 -16.06 -5.51
C PRO A 41 13.27 -16.57 -4.78
N ARG A 42 14.43 -16.50 -5.45
CA ARG A 42 15.76 -16.81 -4.90
C ARG A 42 16.61 -15.54 -4.71
N GLY A 43 16.00 -14.37 -4.83
CA GLY A 43 16.61 -13.10 -4.48
C GLY A 43 16.98 -13.05 -3.00
N MET A 44 17.99 -12.24 -2.69
CA MET A 44 18.49 -12.04 -1.34
C MET A 44 18.02 -10.70 -0.79
N ASP A 45 17.53 -10.71 0.43
CA ASP A 45 17.10 -9.49 1.13
C ASP A 45 18.29 -8.58 1.43
N LYS A 46 18.00 -7.28 1.54
CA LYS A 46 18.98 -6.28 1.94
C LYS A 46 18.69 -5.79 3.33
N MET A 47 19.76 -5.68 4.12
CA MET A 47 19.75 -4.99 5.39
C MET A 47 20.28 -3.57 5.18
N LEU A 48 19.41 -2.59 5.41
CA LEU A 48 19.69 -1.16 5.34
C LEU A 48 19.72 -0.63 6.77
N VAL A 49 20.73 0.18 7.08
CA VAL A 49 20.88 0.80 8.40
C VAL A 49 20.99 2.30 8.17
N ASP A 50 20.06 3.05 8.73
CA ASP A 50 20.02 4.49 8.57
C ASP A 50 21.03 5.19 9.52
N SER A 51 21.06 6.52 9.47
CA SER A 51 21.92 7.31 10.35
C SER A 51 21.50 7.31 11.83
N SER A 52 20.24 6.96 12.12
CA SER A 52 19.69 6.88 13.48
C SER A 52 19.92 5.52 14.14
N GLY A 53 20.27 4.50 13.36
CA GLY A 53 20.46 3.12 13.77
C GLY A 53 19.22 2.24 13.59
N GLU A 54 18.18 2.74 12.95
CA GLU A 54 17.02 1.97 12.49
C GLU A 54 17.47 0.99 11.39
N VAL A 55 16.95 -0.25 11.48
CA VAL A 55 17.32 -1.34 10.59
C VAL A 55 16.10 -1.77 9.80
N VAL A 56 16.17 -1.64 8.47
CA VAL A 56 15.18 -2.14 7.54
C VAL A 56 15.76 -3.36 6.83
N VAL A 57 15.06 -4.49 6.89
CA VAL A 57 15.41 -5.69 6.12
C VAL A 57 14.27 -5.94 5.15
N THR A 58 14.55 -5.91 3.85
CA THR A 58 13.51 -6.04 2.82
C THR A 58 14.06 -6.56 1.50
N ASN A 59 13.22 -7.24 0.75
CA ASN A 59 13.48 -7.65 -0.63
C ASN A 59 12.91 -6.66 -1.66
N ASP A 60 11.96 -5.81 -1.24
CA ASP A 60 11.25 -4.91 -2.14
C ASP A 60 12.17 -3.81 -2.70
N GLY A 61 12.17 -3.71 -4.03
CA GLY A 61 13.02 -2.80 -4.78
C GLY A 61 12.69 -1.33 -4.51
N ALA A 62 11.41 -0.97 -4.40
CA ALA A 62 11.03 0.43 -4.17
C ALA A 62 11.45 0.90 -2.77
N THR A 63 11.19 0.07 -1.75
CA THR A 63 11.64 0.31 -0.38
C THR A 63 13.16 0.46 -0.31
N ILE A 64 13.92 -0.45 -0.94
CA ILE A 64 15.39 -0.33 -0.97
C ILE A 64 15.84 1.00 -1.57
N LEU A 65 15.25 1.40 -2.69
CA LEU A 65 15.63 2.62 -3.39
C LEU A 65 15.26 3.90 -2.64
N LYS A 66 14.15 3.87 -1.89
CA LYS A 66 13.69 4.98 -1.06
C LYS A 66 14.53 5.19 0.19
N GLU A 67 14.97 4.10 0.81
CA GLU A 67 15.84 4.14 1.99
C GLU A 67 17.30 4.50 1.65
N MET A 68 17.70 4.39 0.37
CA MET A 68 19.02 4.82 -0.10
C MET A 68 19.09 6.34 -0.28
N ASP A 69 20.12 6.97 0.31
CA ASP A 69 20.41 8.40 0.10
C ASP A 69 21.04 8.65 -1.30
N ILE A 70 20.17 8.84 -2.30
CA ILE A 70 20.56 8.99 -3.71
C ILE A 70 20.66 10.48 -4.09
N GLU A 71 21.88 10.97 -4.26
CA GLU A 71 22.14 12.36 -4.66
C GLU A 71 22.13 12.59 -6.18
N HIS A 72 22.44 11.57 -6.98
CA HIS A 72 22.63 11.76 -8.43
C HIS A 72 21.27 11.90 -9.15
N PRO A 73 21.01 12.99 -9.90
CA PRO A 73 19.68 13.24 -10.49
C PRO A 73 19.19 12.14 -11.43
N ALA A 74 20.08 11.60 -12.26
CA ALA A 74 19.70 10.49 -13.15
C ALA A 74 19.35 9.20 -12.38
N ALA A 75 19.92 8.99 -11.19
CA ALA A 75 19.56 7.86 -10.34
C ALA A 75 18.20 8.10 -9.69
N GLN A 76 17.91 9.32 -9.23
CA GLN A 76 16.59 9.71 -8.71
C GLN A 76 15.47 9.45 -9.73
N MET A 77 15.72 9.75 -11.02
CA MET A 77 14.75 9.41 -12.07
C MET A 77 14.45 7.90 -12.19
N LEU A 78 15.40 7.02 -11.88
CA LEU A 78 15.13 5.57 -11.82
C LEU A 78 14.36 5.18 -10.55
N VAL A 79 14.59 5.87 -9.43
CA VAL A 79 13.81 5.66 -8.20
C VAL A 79 12.34 6.00 -8.45
N GLU A 80 12.08 7.14 -9.11
CA GLU A 80 10.72 7.55 -9.47
C GLU A 80 10.00 6.52 -10.37
N VAL A 81 10.73 5.78 -11.22
CA VAL A 81 10.17 4.68 -12.01
C VAL A 81 9.71 3.52 -11.12
N ALA A 82 10.51 3.14 -10.11
CA ALA A 82 10.14 2.10 -9.16
C ALA A 82 8.95 2.53 -8.28
N GLU A 83 8.94 3.78 -7.78
CA GLU A 83 7.84 4.34 -7.00
C GLU A 83 6.53 4.42 -7.81
N SER A 84 6.62 4.79 -9.10
CA SER A 84 5.45 4.82 -9.98
C SER A 84 4.90 3.41 -10.22
N GLN A 85 5.78 2.42 -10.38
CA GLN A 85 5.39 1.02 -10.56
C GLN A 85 4.69 0.46 -9.31
N GLU A 86 5.18 0.80 -8.11
CA GLU A 86 4.57 0.44 -6.83
C GLU A 86 3.19 1.08 -6.67
N ALA A 87 3.04 2.37 -7.00
CA ALA A 87 1.77 3.08 -6.85
C ALA A 87 0.67 2.56 -7.79
N GLU A 88 1.02 2.23 -9.04
CA GLU A 88 0.05 1.81 -10.06
C GLU A 88 -0.30 0.31 -9.95
N VAL A 89 0.71 -0.56 -9.79
CA VAL A 89 0.51 -2.02 -9.82
C VAL A 89 0.67 -2.63 -8.44
N GLY A 90 1.68 -2.18 -7.68
CA GLY A 90 2.05 -2.76 -6.38
C GLY A 90 3.09 -3.87 -6.46
N ASP A 91 3.63 -4.20 -7.64
CA ASP A 91 4.72 -5.17 -7.76
C ASP A 91 5.56 -4.90 -9.03
N GLY A 92 6.71 -5.57 -9.15
CA GLY A 92 7.61 -5.44 -10.29
C GLY A 92 8.55 -4.23 -10.22
N THR A 93 8.67 -3.62 -9.04
CA THR A 93 9.54 -2.45 -8.76
C THR A 93 11.00 -2.74 -9.13
N THR A 94 11.53 -3.89 -8.70
CA THR A 94 12.88 -4.36 -9.05
C THR A 94 13.02 -4.62 -10.54
N THR A 95 12.03 -5.26 -11.19
CA THR A 95 12.04 -5.53 -12.63
C THR A 95 12.13 -4.23 -13.43
N ALA A 96 11.33 -3.23 -13.08
CA ALA A 96 11.33 -1.92 -13.73
C ALA A 96 12.69 -1.21 -13.59
N ALA A 97 13.26 -1.21 -12.38
CA ALA A 97 14.57 -0.60 -12.13
C ALA A 97 15.71 -1.33 -12.86
N VAL A 98 15.72 -2.66 -12.86
CA VAL A 98 16.74 -3.47 -13.56
C VAL A 98 16.63 -3.27 -15.07
N LEU A 99 15.43 -3.34 -15.63
CA LEU A 99 15.20 -3.13 -17.06
C LEU A 99 15.63 -1.73 -17.50
N ALA A 100 15.29 -0.69 -16.73
CA ALA A 100 15.72 0.68 -17.02
C ALA A 100 17.25 0.82 -17.01
N GLY A 101 17.94 0.22 -16.04
CA GLY A 101 19.40 0.21 -15.98
C GLY A 101 20.05 -0.53 -17.14
N GLU A 102 19.47 -1.65 -17.56
CA GLU A 102 19.92 -2.44 -18.72
C GLU A 102 19.69 -1.70 -20.04
N LEU A 103 18.54 -1.05 -20.22
CA LEU A 103 18.27 -0.21 -21.38
C LEU A 103 19.28 0.93 -21.52
N LEU A 104 19.66 1.57 -20.40
CA LEU A 104 20.73 2.57 -20.37
C LEU A 104 22.09 1.95 -20.70
N ALA A 105 22.34 0.73 -20.20
CA ALA A 105 23.58 0.02 -20.45
C ALA A 105 23.77 -0.27 -21.94
N ARG A 106 22.75 -0.81 -22.59
CA ARG A 106 22.76 -1.13 -24.02
C ARG A 106 22.77 0.12 -24.89
N ALA A 107 22.15 1.20 -24.44
CA ALA A 107 22.22 2.49 -25.12
C ALA A 107 23.64 3.07 -25.11
N GLU A 108 24.41 2.89 -24.03
CA GLU A 108 25.80 3.36 -23.97
C GLU A 108 26.69 2.67 -25.01
N ASP A 109 26.56 1.36 -25.17
CA ASP A 109 27.32 0.59 -26.17
C ASP A 109 27.06 1.14 -27.59
N LEU A 110 25.80 1.42 -27.93
CA LEU A 110 25.43 2.01 -29.23
C LEU A 110 25.98 3.43 -29.41
N LEU A 111 25.99 4.22 -28.34
CA LEU A 111 26.52 5.59 -28.37
C LEU A 111 28.04 5.58 -28.56
N ASP A 112 28.75 4.63 -27.95
CA ASP A 112 30.19 4.43 -28.13
C ASP A 112 30.50 3.93 -29.56
N ASP A 113 29.58 3.19 -30.20
CA ASP A 113 29.62 2.81 -31.63
C ASP A 113 29.16 3.92 -32.60
N ASP A 114 29.19 5.19 -32.16
CA ASP A 114 28.83 6.39 -32.94
C ASP A 114 27.37 6.39 -33.47
N VAL A 115 26.44 5.68 -32.82
CA VAL A 115 25.01 5.81 -33.09
C VAL A 115 24.49 7.08 -32.43
N HIS A 116 23.76 7.91 -33.17
CA HIS A 116 23.23 9.16 -32.62
C HIS A 116 22.10 8.86 -31.62
N ALA A 117 22.06 9.56 -30.47
CA ALA A 117 21.08 9.33 -29.41
C ALA A 117 19.61 9.35 -29.90
N THR A 118 19.28 10.23 -30.85
CA THR A 118 17.93 10.26 -31.48
C THR A 118 17.58 8.94 -32.18
N ALA A 119 18.53 8.29 -32.84
CA ALA A 119 18.29 7.00 -33.48
C ALA A 119 18.07 5.88 -32.46
N VAL A 120 18.75 5.95 -31.30
CA VAL A 120 18.52 5.02 -30.18
C VAL A 120 17.13 5.20 -29.61
N VAL A 121 16.73 6.44 -29.31
CA VAL A 121 15.38 6.76 -28.80
C VAL A 121 14.28 6.32 -29.78
N GLU A 122 14.43 6.66 -31.06
CA GLU A 122 13.47 6.24 -32.10
C GLU A 122 13.41 4.71 -32.25
N GLY A 123 14.54 4.01 -32.11
CA GLY A 123 14.57 2.55 -32.12
C GLY A 123 13.91 1.93 -30.89
N TYR A 124 14.13 2.49 -29.70
CA TYR A 124 13.48 2.04 -28.46
C TYR A 124 11.96 2.25 -28.50
N HIS A 125 11.47 3.32 -29.12
CA HIS A 125 10.02 3.48 -29.33
C HIS A 125 9.43 2.43 -30.27
N GLU A 126 10.14 2.06 -31.35
CA GLU A 126 9.68 0.97 -32.22
C GLU A 126 9.75 -0.38 -31.50
N ALA A 127 10.79 -0.61 -30.70
CA ALA A 127 10.92 -1.80 -29.86
C ALA A 127 9.76 -1.89 -28.87
N LEU A 128 9.42 -0.81 -28.15
CA LEU A 128 8.29 -0.78 -27.23
C LEU A 128 6.99 -1.22 -27.92
N ARG A 129 6.71 -0.71 -29.13
CA ARG A 129 5.52 -1.10 -29.89
C ARG A 129 5.49 -2.61 -30.17
N LEU A 130 6.62 -3.16 -30.63
CA LEU A 130 6.75 -4.59 -30.90
C LEU A 130 6.70 -5.46 -29.64
N ALA A 131 7.18 -4.94 -28.51
CA ALA A 131 7.13 -5.61 -27.21
C ALA A 131 5.69 -5.72 -26.70
N LEU A 132 4.91 -4.64 -26.77
CA LEU A 132 3.49 -4.66 -26.43
C LEU A 132 2.71 -5.64 -27.32
N ASP A 133 2.97 -5.63 -28.64
CA ASP A 133 2.38 -6.62 -29.56
C ASP A 133 2.72 -8.08 -29.15
N ALA A 134 3.88 -8.33 -28.55
CA ALA A 134 4.27 -9.65 -28.04
C ALA A 134 3.55 -10.03 -26.74
N VAL A 135 3.40 -9.07 -25.82
CA VAL A 135 2.64 -9.27 -24.57
C VAL A 135 1.20 -9.62 -24.90
N ASP A 136 0.56 -8.88 -25.81
CA ASP A 136 -0.82 -9.15 -26.26
C ASP A 136 -0.98 -10.58 -26.81
N GLY A 137 0.05 -11.09 -27.51
CA GLY A 137 0.05 -12.46 -28.04
C GLY A 137 0.24 -13.55 -26.99
N MET A 138 0.60 -13.19 -25.76
CA MET A 138 0.85 -14.09 -24.63
C MET A 138 -0.26 -14.02 -23.55
N LEU A 139 -1.27 -13.18 -23.76
CA LEU A 139 -2.41 -13.05 -22.85
C LEU A 139 -3.18 -14.37 -22.76
N ILE A 140 -3.50 -14.76 -21.52
CA ILE A 140 -4.41 -15.85 -21.21
C ILE A 140 -5.77 -15.20 -20.92
N GLU A 141 -6.58 -15.05 -21.98
CA GLU A 141 -7.86 -14.33 -21.92
C GLU A 141 -8.96 -15.13 -21.20
N GLY A 142 -9.74 -14.44 -20.35
CA GLY A 142 -11.11 -14.84 -20.00
C GLY A 142 -11.30 -15.97 -18.97
N ASP A 143 -10.23 -16.46 -18.34
CA ASP A 143 -10.25 -17.57 -17.37
C ASP A 143 -9.68 -17.18 -15.98
N VAL A 144 -9.70 -15.89 -15.60
CA VAL A 144 -9.30 -15.46 -14.24
C VAL A 144 -10.38 -15.85 -13.22
N ASP A 145 -10.37 -17.12 -12.85
CA ASP A 145 -11.15 -17.67 -11.75
C ASP A 145 -10.39 -17.57 -10.43
N ARG A 146 -11.00 -18.07 -9.35
CA ARG A 146 -10.38 -18.06 -8.02
C ARG A 146 -9.03 -18.79 -7.99
N ASP A 147 -8.88 -19.87 -8.74
CA ASP A 147 -7.65 -20.67 -8.74
C ASP A 147 -6.51 -19.94 -9.46
N VAL A 148 -6.83 -19.20 -10.53
CA VAL A 148 -5.87 -18.30 -11.18
C VAL A 148 -5.47 -17.14 -10.25
N LEU A 149 -6.43 -16.50 -9.56
CA LEU A 149 -6.13 -15.44 -8.59
C LEU A 149 -5.24 -15.93 -7.44
N LEU A 150 -5.48 -17.15 -6.95
CA LEU A 150 -4.61 -17.78 -5.95
C LEU A 150 -3.18 -17.94 -6.49
N THR A 151 -3.04 -18.43 -7.71
CA THR A 151 -1.72 -18.59 -8.35
C THR A 151 -1.00 -17.24 -8.51
N VAL A 152 -1.74 -16.18 -8.87
CA VAL A 152 -1.21 -14.81 -8.98
C VAL A 152 -0.74 -14.30 -7.62
N ALA A 153 -1.58 -14.40 -6.59
CA ALA A 153 -1.24 -13.97 -5.23
C ALA A 153 -0.04 -14.75 -4.66
N GLU A 154 0.00 -16.07 -4.84
CA GLU A 154 1.13 -16.91 -4.45
C GLU A 154 2.42 -16.49 -5.16
N SER A 155 2.34 -16.25 -6.48
CA SER A 155 3.50 -15.86 -7.27
C SER A 155 4.10 -14.53 -6.79
N ALA A 156 3.27 -13.54 -6.46
CA ALA A 156 3.70 -12.24 -5.96
C ALA A 156 4.40 -12.31 -4.60
N MET A 157 4.01 -13.27 -3.75
CA MET A 157 4.60 -13.46 -2.42
C MET A 157 5.78 -14.43 -2.39
N THR A 158 6.01 -15.19 -3.46
CA THR A 158 7.04 -16.23 -3.48
C THR A 158 8.43 -15.60 -3.37
N GLY A 159 9.15 -15.94 -2.29
CA GLY A 159 10.52 -15.49 -2.02
C GLY A 159 10.65 -14.15 -1.29
N LYS A 160 9.54 -13.51 -0.89
CA LYS A 160 9.52 -12.29 -0.06
C LYS A 160 9.43 -12.60 1.44
N GLY A 161 10.26 -13.53 1.92
CA GLY A 161 10.39 -13.80 3.37
C GLY A 161 9.19 -14.45 4.11
N THR A 162 8.04 -14.68 3.46
CA THR A 162 6.84 -15.27 4.10
C THR A 162 6.99 -16.74 4.49
N GLY A 163 7.87 -17.48 3.80
CA GLY A 163 8.10 -18.92 4.01
C GLY A 163 6.96 -19.80 3.46
N ASP A 164 7.32 -20.92 2.82
CA ASP A 164 6.42 -21.71 1.95
C ASP A 164 5.04 -22.07 2.54
N ILE A 165 4.95 -22.29 3.86
CA ILE A 165 3.68 -22.68 4.52
C ILE A 165 2.76 -21.48 4.72
N ALA A 166 3.30 -20.28 4.99
CA ALA A 166 2.47 -19.10 5.18
C ALA A 166 1.98 -18.55 3.83
N THR A 167 2.77 -18.67 2.76
CA THR A 167 2.45 -18.09 1.45
C THR A 167 1.08 -18.54 0.93
N HIS A 168 0.74 -19.82 1.00
CA HIS A 168 -0.56 -20.33 0.55
C HIS A 168 -1.73 -19.78 1.39
N VAL A 169 -1.60 -19.80 2.72
CA VAL A 169 -2.64 -19.29 3.64
C VAL A 169 -2.86 -17.79 3.43
N LEU A 170 -1.77 -17.03 3.26
CA LEU A 170 -1.84 -15.60 2.98
C LEU A 170 -2.49 -15.34 1.61
N ALA A 171 -2.20 -16.17 0.60
CA ALA A 171 -2.79 -16.02 -0.73
C ALA A 171 -4.30 -16.25 -0.71
N GLU A 172 -4.78 -17.27 0.02
CA GLU A 172 -6.21 -17.49 0.22
C GLU A 172 -6.88 -16.28 0.87
N ILE A 173 -6.26 -15.74 1.91
CA ILE A 173 -6.76 -14.56 2.64
C ILE A 173 -6.83 -13.33 1.72
N VAL A 174 -5.80 -13.08 0.90
CA VAL A 174 -5.75 -11.97 -0.07
C VAL A 174 -6.85 -12.13 -1.12
N VAL A 175 -7.00 -13.30 -1.71
CA VAL A 175 -8.02 -13.57 -2.74
C VAL A 175 -9.42 -13.45 -2.16
N ASP A 176 -9.66 -13.99 -0.96
CA ASP A 176 -10.96 -13.88 -0.29
C ASP A 176 -11.28 -12.42 0.05
N ALA A 177 -10.29 -11.60 0.42
CA ALA A 177 -10.47 -10.16 0.61
C ALA A 177 -10.89 -9.47 -0.69
N VAL A 178 -10.17 -9.71 -1.79
CA VAL A 178 -10.46 -9.10 -3.10
C VAL A 178 -11.86 -9.50 -3.59
N LEU A 179 -12.22 -10.78 -3.51
CA LEU A 179 -13.53 -11.28 -3.95
C LEU A 179 -14.70 -10.79 -3.06
N GLN A 180 -14.45 -10.51 -1.79
CA GLN A 180 -15.46 -9.97 -0.87
C GLN A 180 -15.77 -8.48 -1.17
N VAL A 181 -14.76 -7.71 -1.59
CA VAL A 181 -14.89 -6.26 -1.88
C VAL A 181 -15.33 -6.01 -3.31
N ALA A 182 -14.97 -6.91 -4.24
CA ALA A 182 -15.30 -6.81 -5.65
C ALA A 182 -16.79 -6.53 -5.91
N ASP A 183 -17.06 -5.61 -6.83
CA ASP A 183 -18.41 -5.36 -7.33
C ASP A 183 -18.74 -6.16 -8.61
N ASP A 184 -19.98 -6.02 -9.07
CA ASP A 184 -20.49 -6.72 -10.26
C ASP A 184 -19.75 -6.34 -11.56
N ASP A 185 -19.04 -5.19 -11.58
CA ASP A 185 -18.29 -4.66 -12.73
C ASP A 185 -16.79 -5.02 -12.66
N ARG A 186 -16.41 -5.98 -11.79
CA ARG A 186 -15.03 -6.38 -11.49
C ARG A 186 -14.14 -5.25 -10.93
N HIS A 187 -14.76 -4.21 -10.40
CA HIS A 187 -14.04 -3.13 -9.76
C HIS A 187 -13.83 -3.42 -8.28
N VAL A 188 -12.63 -3.11 -7.79
CA VAL A 188 -12.24 -3.27 -6.38
C VAL A 188 -11.74 -1.92 -5.89
N ASP A 189 -12.45 -1.32 -4.93
CA ASP A 189 -12.00 -0.11 -4.25
C ASP A 189 -10.94 -0.51 -3.20
N ARG A 190 -9.67 -0.15 -3.44
CA ARG A 190 -8.58 -0.45 -2.49
C ARG A 190 -8.80 0.18 -1.12
N ASP A 191 -9.58 1.27 -1.00
CA ASP A 191 -9.90 1.86 0.30
C ASP A 191 -10.76 0.93 1.19
N ASP A 192 -11.43 -0.06 0.58
CA ASP A 192 -12.27 -1.03 1.29
C ASP A 192 -11.49 -2.26 1.76
N ILE A 193 -10.22 -2.44 1.36
CA ILE A 193 -9.32 -3.47 1.89
C ILE A 193 -8.28 -2.81 2.77
N ARG A 194 -8.32 -3.09 4.07
CA ARG A 194 -7.35 -2.55 5.03
C ARG A 194 -6.33 -3.60 5.44
N VAL A 195 -5.10 -3.16 5.69
CA VAL A 195 -4.10 -3.97 6.38
C VAL A 195 -3.93 -3.42 7.80
N PHE A 196 -4.00 -4.29 8.80
CA PHE A 196 -3.73 -3.94 10.19
C PHE A 196 -2.74 -4.94 10.77
N THR A 197 -1.61 -4.45 11.24
CA THR A 197 -0.47 -5.27 11.63
C THR A 197 -0.35 -5.38 13.16
N ARG A 198 -0.05 -6.58 13.65
CA ARG A 198 0.30 -6.81 15.07
C ARG A 198 1.33 -7.90 15.30
N THR A 199 2.28 -7.56 16.16
CA THR A 199 3.34 -8.46 16.58
C THR A 199 2.86 -9.44 17.67
N GLY A 200 3.62 -10.51 17.89
CA GLY A 200 3.39 -11.46 18.98
C GLY A 200 2.71 -12.78 18.61
N ALA A 201 2.54 -13.09 17.32
CA ALA A 201 2.02 -14.38 16.85
C ALA A 201 2.76 -14.87 15.60
N SER A 202 2.47 -16.07 15.09
CA SER A 202 3.05 -16.52 13.81
C SER A 202 2.40 -15.80 12.64
N ALA A 203 3.11 -15.62 11.52
CA ALA A 203 2.53 -15.12 10.27
C ALA A 203 1.34 -15.96 9.77
N ALA A 204 1.34 -17.26 10.07
CA ALA A 204 0.23 -18.17 9.77
C ALA A 204 -1.03 -17.92 10.62
N ALA A 205 -0.96 -17.07 11.65
CA ALA A 205 -2.12 -16.62 12.44
C ALA A 205 -2.77 -15.36 11.88
N THR A 206 -2.30 -14.87 10.73
CA THR A 206 -2.96 -13.82 9.97
C THR A 206 -4.36 -14.28 9.57
N GLU A 207 -5.35 -13.40 9.68
CA GLU A 207 -6.75 -13.73 9.41
C GLU A 207 -7.46 -12.60 8.64
N LEU A 208 -8.50 -12.97 7.89
CA LEU A 208 -9.39 -12.03 7.23
C LEU A 208 -10.55 -11.66 8.16
N VAL A 209 -10.58 -10.42 8.62
CA VAL A 209 -11.70 -9.86 9.39
C VAL A 209 -12.67 -9.19 8.42
N ARG A 210 -13.93 -9.64 8.42
CA ARG A 210 -15.01 -9.05 7.60
C ARG A 210 -15.54 -7.76 8.25
N GLY A 211 -14.71 -6.73 8.22
CA GLY A 211 -15.02 -5.42 8.75
C GLY A 211 -13.76 -4.61 8.99
N VAL A 212 -13.71 -3.87 10.11
CA VAL A 212 -12.59 -2.98 10.42
C VAL A 212 -11.92 -3.30 11.75
N VAL A 213 -10.59 -3.24 11.75
CA VAL A 213 -9.75 -3.38 12.95
C VAL A 213 -8.95 -2.10 13.17
N PHE A 214 -8.84 -1.64 14.41
CA PHE A 214 -8.01 -0.50 14.79
C PHE A 214 -7.58 -0.58 16.26
N GLU A 215 -6.48 0.11 16.56
CA GLU A 215 -6.00 0.30 17.92
C GLU A 215 -6.66 1.54 18.53
N THR A 216 -7.50 1.33 19.54
CA THR A 216 -8.07 2.42 20.32
C THR A 216 -8.61 1.88 21.65
N GLU A 217 -8.51 2.69 22.69
CA GLU A 217 -9.03 2.36 24.01
C GLU A 217 -10.48 2.86 24.15
N PRO A 218 -11.36 2.10 24.83
CA PRO A 218 -12.67 2.61 25.25
C PRO A 218 -12.53 3.90 26.06
N ALA A 219 -13.48 4.82 25.91
CA ALA A 219 -13.45 6.09 26.62
C ALA A 219 -13.62 5.96 28.15
N ASN A 220 -14.05 4.79 28.63
CA ASN A 220 -14.14 4.46 30.05
C ASN A 220 -13.91 2.96 30.29
N ASP A 221 -13.16 2.61 31.34
CA ASP A 221 -12.85 1.21 31.70
C ASP A 221 -14.08 0.35 32.05
N ASN A 222 -15.18 0.98 32.48
CA ASN A 222 -16.42 0.28 32.85
C ASN A 222 -17.32 -0.04 31.64
N MET A 223 -16.93 0.36 30.41
CA MET A 223 -17.69 0.05 29.20
C MET A 223 -17.65 -1.45 28.88
N PRO A 224 -18.70 -2.00 28.22
CA PRO A 224 -18.69 -3.38 27.78
C PRO A 224 -17.56 -3.61 26.76
N ARG A 225 -16.84 -4.72 26.88
CA ARG A 225 -15.79 -5.10 25.92
C ARG A 225 -16.31 -5.88 24.71
N THR A 226 -17.55 -6.35 24.74
CA THR A 226 -18.17 -7.09 23.64
C THR A 226 -19.63 -6.69 23.53
N VAL A 227 -20.06 -6.37 22.32
CA VAL A 227 -21.44 -6.02 21.97
C VAL A 227 -21.80 -6.79 20.69
N GLU A 228 -22.86 -7.59 20.74
CA GLU A 228 -23.38 -8.37 19.60
C GLU A 228 -24.60 -7.65 19.00
N ASP A 229 -24.84 -7.80 17.70
CA ASP A 229 -25.94 -7.17 16.96
C ASP A 229 -26.07 -5.66 17.25
N ALA A 230 -24.92 -4.97 17.21
CA ALA A 230 -24.77 -3.61 17.69
C ALA A 230 -25.31 -2.56 16.71
N SER A 231 -26.06 -1.61 17.25
CA SER A 231 -26.40 -0.36 16.55
C SER A 231 -25.31 0.68 16.76
N VAL A 232 -24.84 1.24 15.65
CA VAL A 232 -23.57 1.97 15.60
C VAL A 232 -23.78 3.42 15.18
N ALA A 233 -23.21 4.37 15.92
CA ALA A 233 -23.19 5.79 15.56
C ALA A 233 -21.76 6.29 15.28
N VAL A 234 -21.60 7.10 14.24
CA VAL A 234 -20.33 7.78 13.90
C VAL A 234 -20.49 9.28 14.00
N LEU A 235 -19.74 9.90 14.91
CA LEU A 235 -19.92 11.28 15.34
C LEU A 235 -18.66 12.12 15.04
N ASP A 236 -18.86 13.25 14.38
CA ASP A 236 -17.82 14.25 14.05
C ASP A 236 -17.92 15.52 14.93
N LEU A 237 -18.38 15.36 16.17
CA LEU A 237 -18.58 16.45 17.14
C LEU A 237 -17.92 16.16 18.49
N LYS A 238 -17.61 17.20 19.27
CA LYS A 238 -17.15 17.03 20.65
C LYS A 238 -18.36 16.67 21.51
N LEU A 239 -18.25 15.62 22.33
CA LEU A 239 -19.28 15.27 23.31
C LEU A 239 -18.93 15.90 24.65
N ASP A 240 -19.48 17.09 24.89
CA ASP A 240 -19.34 17.84 26.12
C ASP A 240 -20.44 18.93 26.19
N VAL A 241 -20.50 19.66 27.30
CA VAL A 241 -21.36 20.85 27.45
C VAL A 241 -21.14 21.80 26.27
N ARG A 242 -22.23 22.22 25.61
CA ARG A 242 -22.14 23.05 24.40
C ARG A 242 -21.73 24.47 24.80
N SER A 243 -20.56 24.93 24.34
CA SER A 243 -20.20 26.34 24.40
C SER A 243 -20.86 27.09 23.24
N GLY A 244 -21.59 28.17 23.53
CA GLY A 244 -22.15 29.04 22.48
C GLY A 244 -21.06 29.70 21.64
N GLU A 245 -21.42 30.18 20.45
CA GLU A 245 -20.49 30.96 19.58
C GLU A 245 -20.13 32.33 20.17
N VAL A 246 -20.92 32.80 21.14
CA VAL A 246 -20.68 34.05 21.87
C VAL A 246 -20.04 33.72 23.21
N ASP A 247 -18.89 34.35 23.48
CA ASP A 247 -18.19 34.26 24.76
C ASP A 247 -19.15 34.63 25.89
N THR A 248 -19.49 33.64 26.72
CA THR A 248 -20.41 33.77 27.84
C THR A 248 -19.64 33.50 29.12
N GLU A 249 -19.56 34.49 30.01
CA GLU A 249 -18.94 34.35 31.33
C GLU A 249 -20.01 34.31 32.43
N TYR A 250 -19.95 33.29 33.28
CA TYR A 250 -20.81 33.17 34.45
C TYR A 250 -20.09 33.73 35.69
N THR A 251 -20.69 34.70 36.37
CA THR A 251 -20.20 35.18 37.67
C THR A 251 -20.91 34.42 38.79
N ILE A 252 -20.17 33.56 39.49
CA ILE A 252 -20.68 32.79 40.63
C ILE A 252 -20.45 33.59 41.91
N THR A 253 -21.54 33.96 42.61
CA THR A 253 -21.50 34.82 43.81
C THR A 253 -21.88 34.10 45.11
N SER A 254 -22.35 32.85 45.04
CA SER A 254 -22.68 32.04 46.22
C SER A 254 -22.39 30.55 45.99
N VAL A 255 -22.36 29.76 47.07
CA VAL A 255 -22.17 28.31 47.02
C VAL A 255 -23.39 27.63 46.38
N GLU A 256 -24.60 28.12 46.64
CA GLU A 256 -25.82 27.58 46.03
C GLU A 256 -25.83 27.78 44.50
N GLN A 257 -25.29 28.90 44.02
CA GLN A 257 -25.13 29.15 42.57
C GLN A 257 -24.10 28.22 41.94
N LEU A 258 -23.03 27.88 42.68
CA LEU A 258 -22.04 26.91 42.21
C LEU A 258 -22.65 25.51 42.07
N ASP A 259 -23.36 25.03 43.10
CA ASP A 259 -24.01 23.72 43.07
C ASP A 259 -25.08 23.62 41.98
N ALA A 260 -25.86 24.68 41.78
CA ALA A 260 -26.85 24.75 40.71
C ALA A 260 -26.20 24.71 39.32
N ALA A 261 -25.08 25.41 39.11
CA ALA A 261 -24.34 25.39 37.85
C ALA A 261 -23.75 24.00 37.57
N LEU A 262 -23.10 23.39 38.56
CA LEU A 262 -22.53 22.04 38.44
C LEU A 262 -23.61 20.99 38.12
N SER A 263 -24.76 21.09 38.79
CA SER A 263 -25.90 20.18 38.55
C SER A 263 -26.51 20.38 37.16
N ALA A 264 -26.56 21.61 36.67
CA ALA A 264 -27.04 21.91 35.32
C ALA A 264 -26.09 21.35 34.24
N GLU A 265 -24.78 21.53 34.41
CA GLU A 265 -23.79 20.93 33.51
C GLU A 265 -23.86 19.40 33.51
N ASP A 266 -23.98 18.77 34.69
CA ASP A 266 -24.09 17.31 34.78
C ASP A 266 -25.38 16.80 34.13
N ALA A 267 -26.50 17.50 34.31
CA ALA A 267 -27.76 17.18 33.64
C ALA A 267 -27.64 17.28 32.11
N GLU A 268 -26.94 18.29 31.58
CA GLU A 268 -26.68 18.41 30.14
C GLU A 268 -25.80 17.28 29.62
N ARG A 269 -24.74 16.91 30.35
CA ARG A 269 -23.87 15.78 30.00
C ARG A 269 -24.62 14.45 30.05
N ARG A 270 -25.50 14.27 31.03
CA ARG A 270 -26.37 13.09 31.14
C ARG A 270 -27.36 13.00 29.99
N ALA A 271 -27.97 14.13 29.62
CA ALA A 271 -28.90 14.20 28.49
C ALA A 271 -28.26 13.77 27.15
N ILE A 272 -26.95 14.00 26.97
CA ILE A 272 -26.21 13.50 25.79
C ILE A 272 -26.22 11.97 25.75
N ALA A 273 -25.90 11.32 26.87
CA ALA A 273 -25.88 9.85 26.96
C ALA A 273 -27.30 9.26 26.82
N GLU A 274 -28.29 9.87 27.48
CA GLU A 274 -29.70 9.48 27.37
C GLU A 274 -30.22 9.62 25.93
N SER A 275 -29.86 10.68 25.21
CA SER A 275 -30.26 10.85 23.80
C SER A 275 -29.73 9.74 22.89
N LEU A 276 -28.49 9.28 23.13
CA LEU A 276 -27.90 8.17 22.37
C LEU A 276 -28.54 6.83 22.74
N ALA A 277 -28.83 6.62 24.03
CA ALA A 277 -29.54 5.43 24.50
C ALA A 277 -30.98 5.36 23.96
N ASP A 278 -31.71 6.48 23.96
CA ASP A 278 -33.07 6.59 23.44
C ASP A 278 -33.13 6.36 21.91
N ALA A 279 -32.07 6.75 21.20
CA ALA A 279 -31.89 6.44 19.78
C ALA A 279 -31.56 4.95 19.52
N GLY A 280 -31.28 4.18 20.58
CA GLY A 280 -30.93 2.76 20.50
C GLY A 280 -29.50 2.52 20.05
N VAL A 281 -28.57 3.42 20.37
CA VAL A 281 -27.15 3.27 20.02
C VAL A 281 -26.43 2.42 21.06
N ASP A 282 -25.76 1.35 20.62
CA ASP A 282 -24.96 0.48 21.48
C ASP A 282 -23.47 0.84 21.42
N VAL A 283 -23.01 1.34 20.27
CA VAL A 283 -21.59 1.68 20.01
C VAL A 283 -21.46 3.07 19.39
N VAL A 284 -20.57 3.89 19.96
CA VAL A 284 -20.32 5.26 19.52
C VAL A 284 -18.86 5.44 19.11
N PHE A 285 -18.64 5.84 17.87
CA PHE A 285 -17.34 6.27 17.37
C PHE A 285 -17.29 7.77 17.24
N CYS A 286 -16.44 8.42 18.02
CA CYS A 286 -16.30 9.87 18.00
C CYS A 286 -14.92 10.28 17.46
N SER A 287 -14.90 11.06 16.37
CA SER A 287 -13.63 11.58 15.82
C SER A 287 -13.04 12.73 16.63
N LYS A 288 -13.81 13.28 17.59
CA LYS A 288 -13.38 14.32 18.52
C LYS A 288 -13.45 13.79 19.96
N LYS A 289 -13.08 14.65 20.91
CA LYS A 289 -13.03 14.31 22.33
C LYS A 289 -14.43 14.08 22.91
N ILE A 290 -14.58 12.99 23.64
CA ILE A 290 -15.63 12.75 24.63
C ILE A 290 -15.10 13.18 26.00
N SER A 291 -15.86 13.98 26.76
CA SER A 291 -15.43 14.36 28.12
C SER A 291 -15.65 13.20 29.10
N ASP A 292 -14.76 13.07 30.08
CA ASP A 292 -14.77 11.95 31.05
C ASP A 292 -16.12 11.78 31.78
N PRO A 293 -16.85 12.84 32.18
CA PRO A 293 -18.17 12.68 32.78
C PRO A 293 -19.21 12.13 31.78
N VAL A 294 -19.16 12.55 30.51
CA VAL A 294 -20.04 11.99 29.47
C VAL A 294 -19.69 10.53 29.22
N ALA A 295 -18.40 10.18 29.17
CA ALA A 295 -17.95 8.79 29.02
C ALA A 295 -18.44 7.90 30.18
N ALA A 296 -18.45 8.42 31.42
CA ALA A 296 -19.01 7.71 32.56
C ALA A 296 -20.53 7.48 32.42
N HIS A 297 -21.30 8.51 32.01
CA HIS A 297 -22.74 8.36 31.77
C HIS A 297 -23.05 7.39 30.62
N LEU A 298 -22.22 7.37 29.56
CA LEU A 298 -22.32 6.38 28.47
C LEU A 298 -22.04 4.96 28.96
N ALA A 299 -21.04 4.78 29.82
CA ALA A 299 -20.75 3.48 30.42
C ALA A 299 -21.90 3.00 31.32
N ASP A 300 -22.51 3.89 32.11
CA ASP A 300 -23.69 3.57 32.94
C ASP A 300 -24.90 3.17 32.08
N ALA A 301 -25.02 3.74 30.88
CA ALA A 301 -26.04 3.38 29.89
C ALA A 301 -25.71 2.09 29.10
N GLY A 302 -24.52 1.50 29.32
CA GLY A 302 -24.07 0.30 28.61
C GLY A 302 -23.55 0.55 27.19
N ILE A 303 -23.27 1.80 26.82
CA ILE A 303 -22.81 2.19 25.49
C ILE A 303 -21.30 2.13 25.42
N LEU A 304 -20.76 1.38 24.45
CA LEU A 304 -19.33 1.33 24.17
C LEU A 304 -18.94 2.55 23.33
N ALA A 305 -18.08 3.42 23.84
CA ALA A 305 -17.70 4.65 23.15
C ALA A 305 -16.19 4.78 22.96
N PHE A 306 -15.78 5.29 21.80
CA PHE A 306 -14.39 5.56 21.45
C PHE A 306 -14.21 7.06 21.15
N SER A 307 -13.13 7.63 21.68
CA SER A 307 -12.86 9.08 21.69
C SER A 307 -11.60 9.39 20.88
N ASN A 308 -11.57 10.54 20.19
CA ASN A 308 -10.43 10.99 19.37
C ASN A 308 -10.00 9.99 18.27
N VAL A 309 -10.97 9.31 17.65
CA VAL A 309 -10.69 8.35 16.58
C VAL A 309 -10.19 9.08 15.33
N LYS A 310 -9.18 8.54 14.64
CA LYS A 310 -8.63 9.15 13.43
C LYS A 310 -9.72 9.27 12.36
N LYS A 311 -9.69 10.34 11.56
CA LYS A 311 -10.68 10.58 10.49
C LYS A 311 -10.67 9.50 9.39
N SER A 312 -9.55 8.82 9.19
CA SER A 312 -9.45 7.66 8.30
C SER A 312 -10.23 6.48 8.88
N ASP A 313 -10.01 6.16 10.16
CA ASP A 313 -10.69 5.06 10.85
C ASP A 313 -12.21 5.31 10.96
N ALA A 314 -12.62 6.53 11.28
CA ALA A 314 -14.03 6.90 11.31
C ALA A 314 -14.72 6.76 9.93
N ARG A 315 -13.99 6.99 8.84
CA ARG A 315 -14.50 6.77 7.47
C ARG A 315 -14.62 5.27 7.17
N ALA A 316 -13.58 4.50 7.47
CA ALA A 316 -13.60 3.06 7.26
C ALA A 316 -14.72 2.38 8.07
N PHE A 317 -14.90 2.80 9.32
CA PHE A 317 -15.95 2.29 10.18
C PHE A 317 -17.36 2.67 9.70
N ALA A 318 -17.55 3.89 9.20
CA ALA A 318 -18.81 4.29 8.55
C ALA A 318 -19.11 3.44 7.30
N ARG A 319 -18.09 3.11 6.49
CA ARG A 319 -18.24 2.23 5.32
C ARG A 319 -18.59 0.79 5.74
N ALA A 320 -17.89 0.23 6.72
CA ALA A 320 -18.09 -1.14 7.18
C ALA A 320 -19.47 -1.36 7.83
N THR A 321 -20.00 -0.35 8.53
CA THR A 321 -21.27 -0.46 9.26
C THR A 321 -22.47 0.14 8.52
N GLY A 322 -22.23 0.93 7.47
CA GLY A 322 -23.26 1.71 6.76
C GLY A 322 -23.72 2.96 7.51
N ALA A 323 -23.09 3.29 8.65
CA ALA A 323 -23.46 4.46 9.45
C ALA A 323 -23.19 5.78 8.70
N ARG A 324 -24.09 6.75 8.86
CA ARG A 324 -23.85 8.11 8.42
C ARG A 324 -23.02 8.84 9.45
N ARG A 325 -22.06 9.66 8.99
CA ARG A 325 -21.25 10.51 9.87
C ARG A 325 -22.05 11.75 10.25
N LEU A 326 -22.27 11.95 11.54
CA LEU A 326 -23.12 13.00 12.07
C LEU A 326 -22.29 14.11 12.70
N GLY A 327 -22.57 15.36 12.31
CA GLY A 327 -21.99 16.55 12.93
C GLY A 327 -22.82 17.09 14.11
N THR A 328 -24.00 16.52 14.36
CA THR A 328 -24.93 16.90 15.43
C THR A 328 -25.66 15.67 15.96
N LEU A 329 -26.13 15.74 17.22
CA LEU A 329 -27.04 14.75 17.81
C LEU A 329 -28.51 15.07 17.53
N ASP A 330 -28.79 16.33 17.15
CA ASP A 330 -30.15 16.82 16.98
C ASP A 330 -30.76 16.24 15.71
N GLY A 331 -31.86 15.49 15.85
CA GLY A 331 -32.56 14.87 14.72
C GLY A 331 -31.94 13.57 14.21
N MET A 332 -31.16 12.87 15.04
CA MET A 332 -30.67 11.53 14.74
C MET A 332 -31.84 10.56 14.54
N GLU A 333 -31.86 9.86 13.42
CA GLU A 333 -32.83 8.81 13.12
C GLU A 333 -32.15 7.44 13.12
N SER A 334 -32.93 6.37 13.27
CA SER A 334 -32.40 5.00 13.15
C SER A 334 -31.79 4.71 11.77
N SER A 335 -32.16 5.49 10.75
CA SER A 335 -31.60 5.43 9.39
C SER A 335 -30.20 6.08 9.28
N ASP A 336 -29.75 6.82 10.29
CA ASP A 336 -28.38 7.33 10.38
C ASP A 336 -27.41 6.32 11.01
N LEU A 337 -27.94 5.36 11.76
CA LEU A 337 -27.17 4.34 12.45
C LEU A 337 -26.72 3.23 11.49
N GLY A 338 -25.51 2.73 11.72
CA GLY A 338 -25.01 1.53 11.09
C GLY A 338 -25.33 0.29 11.93
N SER A 339 -25.07 -0.88 11.36
CA SER A 339 -25.19 -2.18 12.02
C SER A 339 -23.87 -2.92 12.00
N ALA A 340 -23.46 -3.50 13.13
CA ALA A 340 -22.35 -4.43 13.22
C ALA A 340 -22.83 -5.76 13.82
N ALA A 341 -22.37 -6.88 13.28
CA ALA A 341 -22.68 -8.20 13.82
C ALA A 341 -22.02 -8.37 15.20
N SER A 342 -20.76 -7.97 15.33
CA SER A 342 -20.04 -7.97 16.59
C SER A 342 -19.09 -6.76 16.68
N VAL A 343 -18.98 -6.19 17.88
CA VAL A 343 -17.93 -5.24 18.25
C VAL A 343 -17.23 -5.76 19.49
N ARG A 344 -15.95 -6.05 19.37
CA ARG A 344 -15.16 -6.71 20.41
C ARG A 344 -13.83 -5.98 20.65
N VAL A 345 -13.50 -5.77 21.92
CA VAL A 345 -12.29 -5.10 22.38
C VAL A 345 -11.40 -6.12 23.07
N GLU A 346 -10.29 -6.46 22.42
CA GLU A 346 -9.30 -7.39 22.94
C GLU A 346 -8.03 -6.68 23.37
N LYS A 347 -7.49 -7.09 24.51
CA LYS A 347 -6.17 -6.62 24.93
C LYS A 347 -5.10 -7.48 24.27
N GLN A 348 -4.28 -6.87 23.41
CA GLN A 348 -3.22 -7.52 22.67
C GLN A 348 -1.89 -6.79 22.90
N SER A 349 -0.88 -7.51 23.38
CA SER A 349 0.46 -6.95 23.66
C SER A 349 0.48 -5.71 24.59
N GLY A 350 -0.59 -5.49 25.36
CA GLY A 350 -0.74 -4.36 26.29
C GLY A 350 -1.77 -3.33 25.83
N ASP A 351 -2.02 -3.25 24.53
CA ASP A 351 -2.91 -2.28 23.90
C ASP A 351 -4.31 -2.88 23.67
N ASP A 352 -5.34 -2.05 23.67
CA ASP A 352 -6.69 -2.48 23.28
C ASP A 352 -6.86 -2.38 21.75
N VAL A 353 -7.23 -3.50 21.14
CA VAL A 353 -7.52 -3.65 19.71
C VAL A 353 -9.01 -3.91 19.57
N VAL A 354 -9.66 -3.10 18.73
CA VAL A 354 -11.09 -3.18 18.50
C VAL A 354 -11.33 -3.83 17.14
N PHE A 355 -12.13 -4.89 17.15
CA PHE A 355 -12.62 -5.55 15.95
C PHE A 355 -14.09 -5.23 15.80
N VAL A 356 -14.45 -4.79 14.60
CA VAL A 356 -15.82 -4.47 14.22
C VAL A 356 -16.14 -5.34 13.03
N GLU A 357 -16.94 -6.36 13.25
CA GLU A 357 -17.38 -7.26 12.20
C GLU A 357 -18.72 -6.74 11.67
N GLY A 358 -18.73 -6.37 10.39
CA GLY A 358 -19.93 -5.88 9.73
C GLY A 358 -20.96 -7.00 9.53
N SER A 359 -22.16 -6.62 9.12
CA SER A 359 -23.11 -7.59 8.57
C SER A 359 -22.64 -8.09 7.20
N ASP A 360 -23.20 -9.18 6.68
CA ASP A 360 -22.82 -9.80 5.38
C ASP A 360 -22.85 -8.82 4.18
N ALA A 361 -23.47 -7.65 4.32
CA ALA A 361 -23.50 -6.59 3.31
C ALA A 361 -22.27 -5.64 3.34
N SER A 362 -21.38 -5.77 4.33
CA SER A 362 -20.14 -4.99 4.45
C SER A 362 -19.19 -5.31 3.30
N ARG A 363 -18.88 -4.28 2.50
CA ARG A 363 -17.84 -4.33 1.47
C ARG A 363 -16.45 -4.02 2.00
N THR A 364 -16.31 -3.69 3.29
CA THR A 364 -15.00 -3.39 3.89
C THR A 364 -14.47 -4.62 4.63
N VAL A 365 -13.19 -4.93 4.40
CA VAL A 365 -12.47 -6.03 5.05
C VAL A 365 -11.15 -5.52 5.63
N THR A 366 -10.64 -6.23 6.64
CA THR A 366 -9.32 -5.98 7.21
C THR A 366 -8.52 -7.26 7.26
N LEU A 367 -7.35 -7.23 6.65
CA LEU A 367 -6.31 -8.23 6.74
C LEU A 367 -5.57 -8.00 8.05
N TYR A 368 -5.85 -8.87 9.03
CA TYR A 368 -5.23 -8.77 10.34
C TYR A 368 -3.91 -9.54 10.35
N VAL A 369 -2.84 -8.84 9.99
CA VAL A 369 -1.51 -9.41 9.76
C VAL A 369 -0.77 -9.63 11.07
N ARG A 370 -0.29 -10.86 11.26
CA ARG A 370 0.46 -11.26 12.44
C ARG A 370 1.91 -11.57 12.12
N GLY A 371 2.78 -11.46 13.11
CA GLY A 371 4.18 -11.85 12.96
C GLY A 371 4.92 -11.87 14.27
N SER A 372 6.03 -12.62 14.31
CA SER A 372 6.74 -12.92 15.56
C SER A 372 7.55 -11.74 16.08
N THR A 373 8.00 -10.89 15.15
CA THR A 373 8.84 -9.72 15.38
C THR A 373 8.39 -8.62 14.43
N ASP A 374 8.68 -7.37 14.76
CA ASP A 374 8.33 -6.20 13.93
C ASP A 374 8.80 -6.39 12.49
N HIS A 375 10.07 -6.77 12.28
CA HIS A 375 10.59 -7.06 10.93
C HIS A 375 9.83 -8.12 10.13
N VAL A 376 9.29 -9.16 10.79
CA VAL A 376 8.51 -10.20 10.11
C VAL A 376 7.13 -9.67 9.75
N VAL A 377 6.55 -8.85 10.63
CA VAL A 377 5.28 -8.19 10.38
C VAL A 377 5.40 -7.22 9.21
N ASP A 378 6.42 -6.36 9.21
CA ASP A 378 6.65 -5.39 8.14
C ASP A 378 6.83 -6.07 6.78
N GLU A 379 7.60 -7.17 6.73
CA GLU A 379 7.80 -7.90 5.47
C GLU A 379 6.55 -8.67 5.03
N THR A 380 5.77 -9.19 5.99
CA THR A 380 4.50 -9.85 5.67
C THR A 380 3.47 -8.84 5.17
N GLU A 381 3.42 -7.64 5.76
CA GLU A 381 2.58 -6.51 5.30
C GLU A 381 2.92 -6.14 3.87
N ARG A 382 4.22 -5.93 3.55
CA ARG A 382 4.66 -5.65 2.17
C ARG A 382 4.26 -6.76 1.19
N ALA A 383 4.53 -8.02 1.54
CA ALA A 383 4.18 -9.14 0.67
C ALA A 383 2.66 -9.22 0.40
N ILE A 384 1.84 -8.91 1.40
CA ILE A 384 0.38 -8.85 1.27
C ILE A 384 -0.04 -7.66 0.40
N ASP A 385 0.55 -6.47 0.59
CA ASP A 385 0.27 -5.29 -0.21
C ASP A 385 0.62 -5.52 -1.69
N ASP A 386 1.76 -6.17 -1.97
CA ASP A 386 2.15 -6.52 -3.34
C ASP A 386 1.17 -7.54 -3.96
N ALA A 387 0.78 -8.55 -3.19
CA ALA A 387 -0.18 -9.57 -3.62
C ALA A 387 -1.57 -8.97 -3.87
N LEU A 388 -2.06 -8.10 -2.98
CA LEU A 388 -3.27 -7.32 -3.20
C LEU A 388 -3.17 -6.49 -4.46
N GLY A 389 -2.01 -5.86 -4.65
CA GLY A 389 -1.58 -5.12 -5.81
C GLY A 389 -1.98 -5.81 -7.11
N VAL A 390 -1.31 -6.93 -7.35
CA VAL A 390 -1.44 -7.73 -8.57
C VAL A 390 -2.76 -8.49 -8.67
N THR A 391 -3.34 -8.91 -7.53
CA THR A 391 -4.60 -9.67 -7.54
C THR A 391 -5.77 -8.77 -7.95
N VAL A 392 -5.77 -7.52 -7.48
CA VAL A 392 -6.74 -6.50 -7.92
C VAL A 392 -6.58 -6.20 -9.40
N ALA A 393 -5.34 -6.03 -9.88
CA ALA A 393 -5.09 -5.79 -11.31
C ALA A 393 -5.55 -6.97 -12.18
N ALA A 394 -5.17 -8.20 -11.83
CA ALA A 394 -5.57 -9.41 -12.54
C ALA A 394 -7.10 -9.61 -12.55
N TYR A 395 -7.78 -9.30 -11.45
CA TYR A 395 -9.24 -9.38 -11.37
C TYR A 395 -9.94 -8.32 -12.24
N ALA A 396 -9.44 -7.08 -12.22
CA ALA A 396 -10.00 -5.95 -12.97
C ALA A 396 -9.79 -6.11 -14.48
N ASP A 397 -8.56 -6.45 -14.90
CA ASP A 397 -8.22 -6.63 -16.32
C ASP A 397 -8.83 -7.91 -16.88
N GLY A 398 -8.92 -8.97 -16.06
CA GLY A 398 -9.50 -10.25 -16.45
C GLY A 398 -8.58 -11.13 -17.31
N ASP A 399 -7.33 -10.71 -17.48
CA ASP A 399 -6.29 -11.38 -18.26
C ASP A 399 -5.00 -11.49 -17.44
N VAL A 400 -4.21 -12.55 -17.70
CA VAL A 400 -2.91 -12.76 -17.06
C VAL A 400 -1.88 -13.25 -18.09
N VAL A 401 -0.59 -13.15 -17.76
CA VAL A 401 0.52 -13.63 -18.59
C VAL A 401 1.37 -14.65 -17.83
N PRO A 402 2.05 -15.58 -18.53
CA PRO A 402 2.94 -16.53 -17.88
C PRO A 402 4.18 -15.84 -17.30
N GLY A 403 4.53 -16.13 -16.05
CA GLY A 403 5.69 -15.55 -15.37
C GLY A 403 7.03 -16.25 -15.66
N ALA A 404 7.94 -16.19 -14.68
CA ALA A 404 9.25 -16.86 -14.69
C ALA A 404 10.16 -16.49 -15.88
N GLY A 405 10.02 -15.28 -16.44
CA GLY A 405 10.82 -14.80 -17.56
C GLY A 405 10.29 -15.21 -18.94
N ALA A 406 9.19 -15.95 -19.03
CA ALA A 406 8.67 -16.45 -20.30
C ALA A 406 8.20 -15.32 -21.23
N VAL A 407 7.57 -14.29 -20.68
CA VAL A 407 7.11 -13.11 -21.43
C VAL A 407 8.31 -12.31 -21.93
N GLU A 408 9.34 -12.13 -21.12
CA GLU A 408 10.56 -11.42 -21.50
C GLU A 408 11.27 -12.12 -22.67
N ILE A 409 11.37 -13.46 -22.65
CA ILE A 409 11.91 -14.23 -23.77
C ILE A 409 11.06 -14.05 -25.03
N ALA A 410 9.74 -14.13 -24.91
CA ALA A 410 8.83 -13.94 -26.05
C ALA A 410 8.96 -12.52 -26.65
N ILE A 411 9.10 -11.50 -25.81
CA ILE A 411 9.37 -10.12 -26.22
C ILE A 411 10.71 -10.06 -26.97
N ALA A 412 11.79 -10.59 -26.40
CA ALA A 412 13.11 -10.55 -27.02
C ALA A 412 13.13 -11.24 -28.39
N ASP A 413 12.49 -12.39 -28.53
CA ASP A 413 12.34 -13.10 -29.80
C ASP A 413 11.54 -12.29 -30.82
N ARG A 414 10.43 -11.68 -30.40
CA ARG A 414 9.60 -10.82 -31.26
C ARG A 414 10.38 -9.60 -31.75
N LEU A 415 11.18 -8.99 -30.88
CA LEU A 415 12.02 -7.84 -31.19
C LEU A 415 13.13 -8.20 -32.16
N ARG A 416 13.85 -9.31 -31.95
CA ARG A 416 14.89 -9.79 -32.87
C ARG A 416 14.33 -10.13 -34.25
N ALA A 417 13.17 -10.78 -34.31
CA ALA A 417 12.48 -11.02 -35.58
C ALA A 417 12.06 -9.71 -36.26
N GLY A 418 11.54 -8.76 -35.49
CA GLY A 418 11.07 -7.45 -35.95
C GLY A 418 12.20 -6.49 -36.39
N ALA A 419 13.39 -6.60 -35.79
CA ALA A 419 14.54 -5.74 -36.09
C ALA A 419 14.92 -5.77 -37.58
N ASN A 420 14.77 -6.92 -38.25
CA ASN A 420 15.03 -7.08 -39.68
C ASN A 420 14.14 -6.20 -40.58
N ALA A 421 12.94 -5.82 -40.10
CA ALA A 421 12.02 -4.95 -40.82
C ALA A 421 12.32 -3.45 -40.58
N VAL A 422 13.14 -3.12 -39.58
CA VAL A 422 13.50 -1.75 -39.23
C VAL A 422 14.71 -1.30 -40.06
N THR A 423 14.61 -0.13 -40.68
CA THR A 423 15.66 0.36 -41.59
C THR A 423 16.74 1.16 -40.86
N GLY A 424 18.00 0.87 -41.17
CA GLY A 424 19.15 1.67 -40.76
C GLY A 424 19.58 1.42 -39.32
N ARG A 425 20.24 2.41 -38.70
CA ARG A 425 20.84 2.28 -37.35
C ARG A 425 19.81 2.10 -36.23
N LYS A 426 18.52 2.31 -36.49
CA LYS A 426 17.44 2.04 -35.54
C LYS A 426 17.28 0.54 -35.24
N ALA A 427 17.59 -0.33 -36.21
CA ALA A 427 17.53 -1.77 -36.01
C ALA A 427 18.47 -2.23 -34.89
N LEU A 428 19.68 -1.64 -34.81
CA LEU A 428 20.64 -1.89 -33.74
C LEU A 428 20.07 -1.55 -32.36
N ALA A 429 19.27 -0.48 -32.27
CA ALA A 429 18.60 -0.11 -31.03
C ALA A 429 17.45 -1.04 -30.66
N VAL A 430 16.76 -1.63 -31.65
CA VAL A 430 15.73 -2.67 -31.39
C VAL A 430 16.38 -3.96 -30.89
N GLU A 431 17.49 -4.38 -31.49
CA GLU A 431 18.27 -5.54 -31.02
C GLU A 431 18.82 -5.31 -29.60
N ALA A 432 19.37 -4.12 -29.35
CA ALA A 432 19.86 -3.72 -28.04
C ALA A 432 18.74 -3.71 -26.97
N PHE A 433 17.52 -3.31 -27.33
CA PHE A 433 16.36 -3.42 -26.44
C PHE A 433 16.04 -4.88 -26.12
N ALA A 434 16.07 -5.78 -27.12
CA ALA A 434 15.86 -7.21 -26.91
C ALA A 434 16.88 -7.80 -25.92
N ASP A 435 18.16 -7.41 -26.05
CA ASP A 435 19.22 -7.85 -25.14
C ASP A 435 19.11 -7.26 -23.73
N ALA A 436 18.42 -6.12 -23.57
CA ALA A 436 18.09 -5.55 -22.25
C ALA A 436 16.96 -6.34 -21.59
N VAL A 437 15.94 -6.75 -22.35
CA VAL A 437 14.82 -7.55 -21.83
C VAL A 437 15.29 -8.94 -21.38
N ASP A 438 16.20 -9.58 -22.13
CA ASP A 438 16.84 -10.86 -21.75
C ASP A 438 17.61 -10.80 -20.43
N ALA A 439 17.97 -9.62 -19.94
CA ALA A 439 18.66 -9.48 -18.67
C ALA A 439 17.79 -9.89 -17.48
N ILE A 440 16.46 -9.83 -17.59
CA ILE A 440 15.52 -10.23 -16.54
C ILE A 440 15.56 -11.75 -16.29
N PRO A 441 15.28 -12.63 -17.27
CA PRO A 441 15.40 -14.08 -17.07
C PRO A 441 16.83 -14.50 -16.75
N ARG A 442 17.84 -13.81 -17.29
CA ARG A 442 19.24 -14.03 -16.91
C ARG A 442 19.49 -13.78 -15.43
N THR A 443 18.98 -12.66 -14.91
CA THR A 443 19.12 -12.28 -13.50
C THR A 443 18.40 -13.29 -12.61
N LEU A 444 17.22 -13.79 -13.01
CA LEU A 444 16.52 -14.86 -12.29
C LEU A 444 17.37 -16.13 -12.18
N ALA A 445 18.02 -16.54 -13.28
CA ALA A 445 18.93 -17.68 -13.28
C ALA A 445 20.17 -17.45 -12.41
N GLU A 446 20.78 -16.25 -12.48
CA GLU A 446 21.92 -15.85 -11.63
C GLU A 446 21.57 -15.94 -10.14
N ASN A 447 20.44 -15.37 -9.74
CA ASN A 447 19.99 -15.39 -8.34
C ASN A 447 19.63 -16.82 -7.88
N ALA A 448 19.22 -17.70 -8.78
CA ALA A 448 19.02 -19.12 -8.50
C ALA A 448 20.33 -19.93 -8.43
N GLY A 449 21.49 -19.34 -8.74
CA GLY A 449 22.78 -20.02 -8.80
C GLY A 449 22.94 -20.94 -10.01
N LEU A 450 22.13 -20.77 -11.04
CA LEU A 450 22.20 -21.50 -12.30
C LEU A 450 23.18 -20.80 -13.26
N ASP A 451 23.65 -21.53 -14.27
CA ASP A 451 24.39 -20.89 -15.36
C ASP A 451 23.42 -20.04 -16.20
N PRO A 452 23.62 -18.71 -16.31
CA PRO A 452 22.64 -17.83 -16.92
C PRO A 452 22.58 -17.95 -18.44
N ILE A 453 23.63 -18.49 -19.07
CA ILE A 453 23.68 -18.72 -20.52
C ILE A 453 22.95 -20.02 -20.82
N ASP A 454 23.31 -21.10 -20.12
CA ASP A 454 22.68 -22.41 -20.35
C ASP A 454 21.18 -22.39 -20.01
N SER A 455 20.75 -21.55 -19.07
CA SER A 455 19.34 -21.43 -18.67
C SER A 455 18.46 -20.72 -19.71
N LEU A 456 19.05 -19.98 -20.65
CA LEU A 456 18.35 -19.25 -21.70
C LEU A 456 18.26 -20.02 -23.03
N VAL A 457 18.92 -21.18 -23.15
CA VAL A 457 19.13 -21.94 -24.41
C VAL A 457 18.26 -23.19 -24.49
#